data_AF-A0A4Q3FZN2-F1
#
_entry.id   AF-A0A4Q3FZN2-F1
#
_cell.length_a   1.000
_cell.length_b   1.000
_cell.length_c   1.000
_cell.angle_alpha   90.00
_cell.angle_beta   90.00
_cell.angle_gamma   90.00
#
_symmetry.space_group_name_H-M   'P 1'
#
loop_
_entity.id
_entity.type
_entity.pdbx_description
1 polymer ?
#
loop_
_entity_poly.entity_id
_entity_poly.type
_entity_poly.pdbx_seq_one_letter_code
_entity_poly.pdbx_strand_id
1 'polypeptide(L)'
;MNNRMRALALGLIGATSVAIPAFAVDLNVTCRCVIGGVNSGTAQWIEESVIPAFEAAHPDVNVTLNQFGGEDAQLTQQLALDFSTGAGPDVSAFDGFLIPSFVEGGLLKSLDEVAGAEVNDWSGWAALSDGSRALMEYQGKFYGIPLGTDVRMIHTRKDILAEAGIDADNWQPTSWEEVLDAARAIKKIKPDSFPIQLNAGVAMGEATTMQGYWLALLGTGEGVTDENGKFIVSSQGILDTLNLYKTIYVDEQLGDQRAQLLADGRNRSFA
;
A
#
# COMPACT_ATOMS: atom_id res chain seq x y z
N MET A 1 2.89 -41.67 -2.10
CA MET A 1 3.43 -42.81 -2.87
C MET A 1 2.29 -43.64 -3.43
N ASN A 2 2.13 -43.70 -4.76
CA ASN A 2 1.42 -44.81 -5.40
C ASN A 2 1.92 -44.98 -6.84
N ASN A 3 2.49 -46.14 -7.13
CA ASN A 3 3.15 -46.45 -8.41
C ASN A 3 2.14 -46.95 -9.44
N ARG A 4 2.02 -46.30 -10.61
CA ARG A 4 1.61 -46.96 -11.87
C ARG A 4 2.26 -46.29 -13.09
N MET A 5 3.48 -46.71 -13.44
CA MET A 5 4.05 -46.42 -14.76
C MET A 5 5.08 -47.48 -15.20
N ARG A 6 4.69 -48.34 -16.14
CA ARG A 6 5.57 -49.07 -17.06
C ARG A 6 4.79 -49.37 -18.35
N ALA A 7 5.36 -48.93 -19.49
CA ALA A 7 5.53 -49.62 -20.79
C ALA A 7 4.35 -50.43 -21.39
N LEU A 8 4.10 -50.53 -22.71
CA LEU A 8 4.76 -50.12 -23.98
C LEU A 8 3.59 -49.91 -25.02
N ALA A 9 3.70 -49.53 -26.30
CA ALA A 9 4.80 -49.36 -27.27
C ALA A 9 4.40 -48.35 -28.38
N LEU A 10 5.05 -48.39 -29.55
CA LEU A 10 4.75 -47.55 -30.72
C LEU A 10 3.57 -48.07 -31.57
N GLY A 11 2.82 -47.14 -32.16
CA GLY A 11 2.04 -47.35 -33.38
C GLY A 11 2.03 -46.07 -34.22
N LEU A 12 2.72 -46.05 -35.36
CA LEU A 12 2.60 -44.95 -36.33
C LEU A 12 1.22 -45.03 -37.00
N ILE A 13 0.32 -44.12 -36.66
CA ILE A 13 -0.91 -43.83 -37.41
C ILE A 13 -0.99 -42.31 -37.57
N GLY A 14 -1.48 -41.86 -38.72
CA GLY A 14 -1.26 -40.52 -39.27
C GLY A 14 -1.52 -39.36 -38.31
N ALA A 15 -0.71 -38.31 -38.47
CA ALA A 15 -0.87 -37.03 -37.78
C ALA A 15 -2.11 -36.26 -38.30
N THR A 16 -3.29 -36.73 -37.94
CA THR A 16 -4.42 -35.81 -37.78
C THR A 16 -4.13 -34.96 -36.56
N SER A 17 -3.78 -33.70 -36.78
CA SER A 17 -3.74 -32.68 -35.73
C SER A 17 -5.15 -32.52 -35.18
N VAL A 18 -5.50 -33.32 -34.17
CA VAL A 18 -6.62 -33.04 -33.30
C VAL A 18 -6.25 -31.76 -32.57
N ALA A 19 -6.72 -30.64 -33.08
CA ALA A 19 -6.75 -29.39 -32.33
C ALA A 19 -7.63 -29.66 -31.11
N ILE A 20 -7.00 -29.99 -29.99
CA ILE A 20 -7.62 -29.84 -28.68
C ILE A 20 -8.00 -28.35 -28.65
N PRO A 21 -9.28 -27.98 -28.50
CA PRO A 21 -9.62 -26.58 -28.32
C PRO A 21 -8.85 -26.11 -27.09
N ALA A 22 -8.01 -25.08 -27.26
CA ALA A 22 -7.49 -24.35 -26.12
C ALA A 22 -8.73 -23.79 -25.41
N PHE A 23 -9.09 -24.38 -24.28
CA PHE A 23 -10.10 -23.80 -23.41
C PHE A 23 -9.52 -22.48 -22.93
N ALA A 24 -10.28 -21.39 -23.09
CA ALA A 24 -9.85 -20.10 -22.60
C ALA A 24 -9.55 -20.21 -21.11
N VAL A 25 -8.41 -19.67 -20.68
CA VAL A 25 -8.02 -19.61 -19.28
C VAL A 25 -8.67 -18.38 -18.67
N ASP A 26 -9.52 -18.56 -17.68
CA ASP A 26 -10.09 -17.44 -16.92
C ASP A 26 -9.10 -17.03 -15.81
N LEU A 27 -8.61 -15.78 -15.88
CA LEU A 27 -7.68 -15.18 -14.93
C LEU A 27 -8.42 -14.19 -14.02
N ASN A 28 -8.36 -14.40 -12.72
CA ASN A 28 -8.99 -13.53 -11.73
C ASN A 28 -7.97 -12.57 -11.12
N VAL A 29 -8.23 -11.27 -11.24
CA VAL A 29 -7.43 -10.21 -10.62
C VAL A 29 -8.26 -9.53 -9.55
N THR A 30 -7.70 -9.23 -8.37
CA THR A 30 -8.39 -8.45 -7.32
C THR A 30 -7.58 -7.21 -6.97
N CYS A 31 -8.23 -6.05 -6.86
CA CYS A 31 -7.64 -4.88 -6.21
C CYS A 31 -8.62 -4.14 -5.30
N ARG A 32 -8.09 -3.39 -4.32
CA ARG A 32 -8.86 -2.36 -3.61
C ARG A 32 -9.08 -1.17 -4.54
N CYS A 33 -10.08 -1.28 -5.40
CA CYS A 33 -10.31 -0.39 -6.53
C CYS A 33 -11.78 -0.49 -6.92
N VAL A 34 -12.45 0.63 -7.14
CA VAL A 34 -13.87 0.70 -7.54
C VAL A 34 -14.04 1.88 -8.49
N ILE A 35 -14.60 1.65 -9.69
CA ILE A 35 -14.94 2.73 -10.63
C ILE A 35 -15.98 3.67 -9.98
N GLY A 36 -15.66 4.96 -9.89
CA GLY A 36 -16.45 5.96 -9.16
C GLY A 36 -16.27 5.94 -7.64
N GLY A 37 -15.35 5.12 -7.10
CA GLY A 37 -15.06 4.98 -5.68
C GLY A 37 -13.57 5.04 -5.36
N VAL A 38 -13.15 4.25 -4.36
CA VAL A 38 -11.74 4.16 -3.94
C VAL A 38 -10.86 3.71 -5.11
N ASN A 39 -9.73 4.40 -5.35
CA ASN A 39 -8.80 4.12 -6.44
C ASN A 39 -9.46 3.98 -7.84
N SER A 40 -10.51 4.76 -8.11
CA SER A 40 -11.26 4.72 -9.40
C SER A 40 -10.36 4.78 -10.63
N GLY A 41 -9.35 5.67 -10.63
CA GLY A 41 -8.43 5.79 -11.77
C GLY A 41 -7.64 4.50 -12.06
N THR A 42 -7.32 3.72 -11.02
CA THR A 42 -6.67 2.41 -11.16
C THR A 42 -7.64 1.38 -11.73
N ALA A 43 -8.88 1.31 -11.23
CA ALA A 43 -9.90 0.40 -11.76
C ALA A 43 -10.20 0.68 -13.25
N GLN A 44 -10.40 1.96 -13.61
CA GLN A 44 -10.63 2.39 -14.99
C GLN A 44 -9.44 2.07 -15.89
N TRP A 45 -8.20 2.34 -15.44
CA TRP A 45 -7.01 1.99 -16.23
C TRP A 45 -6.89 0.48 -16.48
N ILE A 46 -7.19 -0.35 -15.48
CA ILE A 46 -7.14 -1.81 -15.65
C ILE A 46 -8.22 -2.29 -16.63
N GLU A 47 -9.48 -1.90 -16.43
CA GLU A 47 -10.63 -2.34 -17.22
C GLU A 47 -10.65 -1.77 -18.65
N GLU A 48 -10.31 -0.48 -18.82
CA GLU A 48 -10.41 0.23 -20.10
C GLU A 48 -9.13 0.15 -20.94
N SER A 49 -7.99 -0.25 -20.36
CA SER A 49 -6.69 -0.29 -21.06
C SER A 49 -5.89 -1.57 -20.86
N VAL A 50 -5.67 -2.03 -19.63
CA VAL A 50 -4.75 -3.17 -19.38
C VAL A 50 -5.37 -4.49 -19.84
N ILE A 51 -6.60 -4.80 -19.40
CA ILE A 51 -7.30 -6.04 -19.76
C ILE A 51 -7.50 -6.14 -21.29
N PRO A 52 -8.06 -5.13 -21.99
CA PRO A 52 -8.26 -5.22 -23.44
C PRO A 52 -6.96 -5.38 -24.23
N ALA A 53 -5.86 -4.75 -23.78
CA ALA A 53 -4.55 -4.90 -24.43
C ALA A 53 -3.94 -6.28 -24.18
N PHE A 54 -4.14 -6.86 -23.00
CA PHE A 54 -3.67 -8.19 -22.65
C PHE A 54 -4.44 -9.29 -23.40
N GLU A 55 -5.78 -9.28 -23.37
CA GLU A 55 -6.62 -10.25 -24.09
C GLU A 55 -6.42 -10.17 -25.62
N ALA A 56 -6.18 -8.98 -26.17
CA ALA A 56 -5.84 -8.83 -27.59
C ALA A 56 -4.49 -9.46 -27.97
N ALA A 57 -3.54 -9.56 -27.03
CA ALA A 57 -2.27 -10.26 -27.20
C ALA A 57 -2.36 -11.77 -26.86
N HIS A 58 -3.29 -12.13 -25.98
CA HIS A 58 -3.50 -13.48 -25.43
C HIS A 58 -4.98 -13.89 -25.61
N PRO A 59 -5.42 -14.20 -26.85
CA PRO A 59 -6.83 -14.44 -27.17
C PRO A 59 -7.41 -15.75 -26.61
N ASP A 60 -6.58 -16.54 -25.94
CA ASP A 60 -6.91 -17.74 -25.17
C ASP A 60 -6.95 -17.49 -23.66
N VAL A 61 -6.93 -16.22 -23.21
CA VAL A 61 -7.10 -15.83 -21.81
C VAL A 61 -8.23 -14.79 -21.69
N ASN A 62 -9.14 -14.98 -20.74
CA ASN A 62 -10.11 -13.96 -20.32
C ASN A 62 -9.66 -13.41 -18.96
N VAL A 63 -9.75 -12.11 -18.72
CA VAL A 63 -9.36 -11.50 -17.44
C VAL A 63 -10.55 -10.83 -16.77
N THR A 64 -10.83 -11.20 -15.52
CA THR A 64 -11.88 -10.58 -14.69
C THR A 64 -11.27 -9.76 -13.56
N LEU A 65 -11.67 -8.49 -13.43
CA LEU A 65 -11.31 -7.64 -12.31
C LEU A 65 -12.37 -7.68 -11.19
N ASN A 66 -11.97 -8.20 -10.04
CA ASN A 66 -12.73 -8.15 -8.80
C ASN A 66 -12.43 -6.83 -8.06
N GLN A 67 -13.37 -5.89 -8.15
CA GLN A 67 -13.29 -4.56 -7.56
C GLN A 67 -13.69 -4.58 -6.07
N PHE A 68 -12.72 -4.49 -5.16
CA PHE A 68 -12.97 -4.51 -3.70
C PHE A 68 -13.11 -3.08 -3.14
N GLY A 69 -14.28 -2.79 -2.54
CA GLY A 69 -14.61 -1.46 -2.00
C GLY A 69 -14.45 -1.27 -0.49
N GLY A 70 -14.04 -2.30 0.26
CA GLY A 70 -13.81 -2.19 1.72
C GLY A 70 -12.49 -1.51 2.07
N GLU A 71 -12.07 -1.59 3.33
CA GLU A 71 -10.76 -1.10 3.81
C GLU A 71 -9.62 -2.10 3.58
N ASP A 72 -8.37 -1.65 3.51
CA ASP A 72 -7.19 -2.51 3.24
C ASP A 72 -7.03 -3.66 4.26
N ALA A 73 -7.35 -3.40 5.54
CA ALA A 73 -7.38 -4.43 6.57
C ALA A 73 -8.44 -5.52 6.30
N GLN A 74 -9.57 -5.17 5.67
CA GLN A 74 -10.61 -6.12 5.29
C GLN A 74 -10.18 -6.92 4.05
N LEU A 75 -9.58 -6.27 3.05
CA LEU A 75 -9.01 -6.97 1.89
C LEU A 75 -7.93 -7.96 2.32
N THR A 76 -7.03 -7.53 3.21
CA THR A 76 -5.95 -8.37 3.76
C THR A 76 -6.49 -9.63 4.44
N GLN A 77 -7.53 -9.49 5.26
CA GLN A 77 -8.19 -10.62 5.93
C GLN A 77 -8.88 -11.56 4.94
N GLN A 78 -9.56 -11.00 3.93
CA GLN A 78 -10.24 -11.75 2.87
C GLN A 78 -9.23 -12.56 2.05
N LEU A 79 -8.17 -11.92 1.54
CA LEU A 79 -7.10 -12.58 0.78
C LEU A 79 -6.41 -13.68 1.58
N ALA A 80 -6.11 -13.45 2.87
CA ALA A 80 -5.49 -14.47 3.71
C ALA A 80 -6.39 -15.72 3.87
N LEU A 81 -7.70 -15.53 4.03
CA LEU A 81 -8.68 -16.61 4.08
C LEU A 81 -8.79 -17.34 2.73
N ASP A 82 -8.95 -16.61 1.64
CA ASP A 82 -9.17 -17.17 0.32
C ASP A 82 -7.96 -17.94 -0.20
N PHE A 83 -6.74 -17.41 -0.01
CA PHE A 83 -5.50 -18.12 -0.30
C PHE A 83 -5.32 -19.38 0.57
N SER A 84 -5.70 -19.33 1.85
CA SER A 84 -5.62 -20.51 2.74
C SER A 84 -6.54 -21.67 2.32
N THR A 85 -7.58 -21.38 1.53
CA THR A 85 -8.54 -22.37 1.02
C THR A 85 -8.37 -22.70 -0.45
N GLY A 86 -7.48 -22.00 -1.16
CA GLY A 86 -7.30 -22.12 -2.61
C GLY A 86 -8.45 -21.52 -3.43
N ALA A 87 -9.25 -20.63 -2.84
CA ALA A 87 -10.40 -19.96 -3.46
C ALA A 87 -10.12 -18.49 -3.84
N GLY A 88 -8.89 -18.02 -3.65
CA GLY A 88 -8.47 -16.65 -3.97
C GLY A 88 -8.28 -16.39 -5.46
N PRO A 89 -8.11 -15.11 -5.84
CA PRO A 89 -7.76 -14.71 -7.19
C PRO A 89 -6.36 -15.21 -7.58
N ASP A 90 -6.09 -15.28 -8.88
CA ASP A 90 -4.78 -15.62 -9.43
C ASP A 90 -3.74 -14.51 -9.21
N VAL A 91 -4.20 -13.24 -9.21
CA VAL A 91 -3.37 -12.05 -8.96
C VAL A 91 -4.09 -11.08 -8.01
N SER A 92 -3.38 -10.58 -7.00
CA SER A 92 -3.91 -9.58 -6.06
C SER A 92 -3.01 -8.34 -5.97
N ALA A 93 -3.61 -7.16 -5.97
CA ALA A 93 -2.96 -5.93 -5.53
C ALA A 93 -3.34 -5.62 -4.07
N PHE A 94 -2.35 -5.65 -3.18
CA PHE A 94 -2.42 -5.36 -1.76
C PHE A 94 -1.05 -4.81 -1.30
N ASP A 95 -0.95 -4.34 -0.05
CA ASP A 95 0.26 -3.65 0.42
C ASP A 95 1.50 -4.55 0.47
N GLY A 96 2.58 -4.12 -0.17
CA GLY A 96 3.83 -4.88 -0.27
C GLY A 96 4.48 -5.22 1.08
N PHE A 97 4.25 -4.43 2.14
CA PHE A 97 4.78 -4.75 3.48
C PHE A 97 4.18 -6.03 4.09
N LEU A 98 3.08 -6.54 3.52
CA LEU A 98 2.45 -7.81 3.92
C LEU A 98 3.06 -9.03 3.24
N ILE A 99 3.91 -8.85 2.21
CA ILE A 99 4.56 -9.96 1.49
C ILE A 99 5.28 -10.92 2.46
N PRO A 100 6.14 -10.47 3.41
CA PRO A 100 6.82 -11.37 4.33
C PRO A 100 5.89 -12.30 5.11
N SER A 101 4.80 -11.77 5.70
CA SER A 101 3.88 -12.57 6.52
C SER A 101 3.00 -13.50 5.68
N PHE A 102 2.63 -13.09 4.47
CA PHE A 102 1.92 -13.95 3.52
C PHE A 102 2.80 -15.09 2.99
N VAL A 103 4.10 -14.83 2.72
CA VAL A 103 5.06 -15.87 2.32
C VAL A 103 5.32 -16.86 3.46
N GLU A 104 5.49 -16.38 4.70
CA GLU A 104 5.63 -17.25 5.88
C GLU A 104 4.37 -18.07 6.18
N GLY A 105 3.19 -17.53 5.87
CA GLY A 105 1.93 -18.27 5.90
C GLY A 105 1.76 -19.29 4.76
N GLY A 106 2.67 -19.33 3.78
CA GLY A 106 2.58 -20.18 2.59
C GLY A 106 1.50 -19.75 1.60
N LEU A 107 1.07 -18.48 1.63
CA LEU A 107 -0.06 -17.94 0.89
C LEU A 107 0.31 -17.32 -0.47
N LEU A 108 1.60 -17.14 -0.74
CA LEU A 108 2.11 -16.57 -1.99
C LEU A 108 3.16 -17.46 -2.63
N LYS A 109 3.13 -17.51 -3.97
CA LYS A 109 4.20 -18.07 -4.79
C LYS A 109 5.15 -16.96 -5.20
N SER A 110 6.43 -17.33 -5.35
CA SER A 110 7.44 -16.42 -5.89
C SER A 110 7.29 -16.30 -7.40
N LEU A 111 7.66 -15.16 -7.98
CA LEU A 111 7.50 -14.90 -9.41
C LEU A 111 8.27 -15.90 -10.28
N ASP A 112 9.42 -16.40 -9.80
CA ASP A 112 10.22 -17.42 -10.50
C ASP A 112 9.55 -18.81 -10.50
N GLU A 113 8.68 -19.11 -9.54
CA GLU A 113 7.86 -20.33 -9.51
C GLU A 113 6.74 -20.28 -10.56
N VAL A 114 6.13 -19.11 -10.79
CA VAL A 114 4.96 -18.96 -11.68
C VAL A 114 5.31 -18.53 -13.10
N ALA A 115 6.38 -17.77 -13.30
CA ALA A 115 6.77 -17.17 -14.58
C ALA A 115 8.18 -17.57 -15.06
N GLY A 116 8.89 -18.44 -14.32
CA GLY A 116 10.23 -18.90 -14.68
C GLY A 116 11.35 -17.97 -14.22
N ALA A 117 12.59 -18.45 -14.29
CA ALA A 117 13.77 -17.74 -13.79
C ALA A 117 14.06 -16.44 -14.55
N GLU A 118 13.62 -16.35 -15.81
CA GLU A 118 13.68 -15.17 -16.68
C GLU A 118 13.02 -13.93 -16.08
N VAL A 119 12.09 -14.08 -15.13
CA VAL A 119 11.48 -12.93 -14.44
C VAL A 119 12.51 -12.11 -13.66
N ASN A 120 13.61 -12.71 -13.19
CA ASN A 120 14.66 -12.01 -12.46
C ASN A 120 15.45 -11.03 -13.36
N ASP A 121 15.52 -11.34 -14.66
CA ASP A 121 16.19 -10.54 -15.69
C ASP A 121 15.21 -9.64 -16.47
N TRP A 122 13.94 -9.55 -16.04
CA TRP A 122 12.92 -8.76 -16.72
C TRP A 122 13.32 -7.28 -16.80
N SER A 123 13.36 -6.74 -18.02
CA SER A 123 13.81 -5.37 -18.29
C SER A 123 12.98 -4.28 -17.60
N GLY A 124 11.74 -4.59 -17.20
CA GLY A 124 10.90 -3.70 -16.40
C GLY A 124 11.48 -3.34 -15.03
N TRP A 125 12.34 -4.19 -14.44
CA TRP A 125 13.02 -3.87 -13.18
C TRP A 125 13.89 -2.61 -13.26
N ALA A 126 14.46 -2.30 -14.43
CA ALA A 126 15.27 -1.09 -14.62
C ALA A 126 14.46 0.21 -14.61
N ALA A 127 13.12 0.14 -14.73
CA ALA A 127 12.22 1.29 -14.63
C ALA A 127 11.75 1.57 -13.19
N LEU A 128 12.13 0.73 -12.22
CA LEU A 128 11.64 0.77 -10.85
C LEU A 128 12.75 1.21 -9.89
N SER A 129 12.40 2.03 -8.91
CA SER A 129 13.36 2.47 -7.87
C SER A 129 13.83 1.28 -7.03
N ASP A 130 15.06 1.32 -6.52
CA ASP A 130 15.61 0.25 -5.69
C ASP A 130 14.73 -0.03 -4.46
N GLY A 131 14.15 1.01 -3.84
CA GLY A 131 13.21 0.86 -2.73
C GLY A 131 11.89 0.19 -3.15
N SER A 132 11.35 0.53 -4.32
CA SER A 132 10.14 -0.12 -4.88
C SER A 132 10.38 -1.59 -5.21
N ARG A 133 11.59 -1.94 -5.67
CA ARG A 133 11.99 -3.33 -5.98
C ARG A 133 12.17 -4.14 -4.70
N ALA A 134 12.92 -3.59 -3.73
CA ALA A 134 13.17 -4.22 -2.44
C ALA A 134 11.87 -4.53 -1.66
N LEU A 135 10.85 -3.67 -1.78
CA LEU A 135 9.53 -3.91 -1.17
C LEU A 135 8.82 -5.16 -1.71
N MET A 136 9.13 -5.61 -2.93
CA MET A 136 8.55 -6.82 -3.53
C MET A 136 9.40 -8.07 -3.29
N GLU A 137 10.56 -7.94 -2.64
CA GLU A 137 11.50 -9.02 -2.39
C GLU A 137 11.37 -9.56 -0.95
N TYR A 138 11.31 -10.89 -0.80
CA TYR A 138 11.48 -11.53 0.49
C TYR A 138 12.39 -12.76 0.35
N GLN A 139 13.33 -12.93 1.29
CA GLN A 139 14.27 -14.06 1.33
C GLN A 139 14.99 -14.34 -0.02
N GLY A 140 15.34 -13.29 -0.78
CA GLY A 140 16.06 -13.41 -2.06
C GLY A 140 15.19 -13.72 -3.28
N LYS A 141 13.86 -13.57 -3.18
CA LYS A 141 12.89 -13.84 -4.25
C LYS A 141 11.88 -12.70 -4.38
N PHE A 142 11.49 -12.38 -5.61
CA PHE A 142 10.38 -11.46 -5.87
C PHE A 142 9.03 -12.19 -5.74
N TYR A 143 8.05 -11.52 -5.13
CA TYR A 143 6.67 -12.01 -4.94
C TYR A 143 5.61 -11.09 -5.56
N GLY A 144 6.01 -9.98 -6.18
CA GLY A 144 5.11 -9.03 -6.82
C GLY A 144 5.85 -8.05 -7.73
N ILE A 145 5.08 -7.25 -8.48
CA ILE A 145 5.57 -6.14 -9.29
C ILE A 145 4.91 -4.87 -8.74
N PRO A 146 5.67 -3.81 -8.41
CA PRO A 146 5.09 -2.63 -7.80
C PRO A 146 4.34 -1.80 -8.85
N LEU A 147 3.02 -1.67 -8.69
CA LEU A 147 2.19 -0.79 -9.54
C LEU A 147 2.43 0.70 -9.28
N GLY A 148 2.92 1.03 -8.08
CA GLY A 148 3.18 2.39 -7.63
C GLY A 148 3.49 2.41 -6.13
N THR A 149 3.71 3.61 -5.59
CA THR A 149 3.81 3.84 -4.15
C THR A 149 3.33 5.26 -3.85
N ASP A 150 2.82 5.50 -2.65
CA ASP A 150 2.41 6.81 -2.18
C ASP A 150 3.49 7.45 -1.30
N VAL A 151 3.57 8.78 -1.33
CA VAL A 151 4.51 9.56 -0.51
C VAL A 151 3.75 10.36 0.55
N ARG A 152 4.36 10.52 1.73
CA ARG A 152 3.74 11.21 2.86
C ARG A 152 4.24 12.66 2.87
N MET A 153 3.31 13.61 2.75
CA MET A 153 3.62 15.03 2.54
C MET A 153 2.89 15.90 3.57
N ILE A 154 3.51 17.01 3.98
CA ILE A 154 2.81 18.07 4.72
C ILE A 154 1.90 18.81 3.72
N HIS A 155 0.59 18.70 3.92
CA HIS A 155 -0.41 19.38 3.10
C HIS A 155 -0.83 20.69 3.79
N THR A 156 -0.94 21.77 3.03
CA THR A 156 -1.17 23.12 3.58
C THR A 156 -2.28 23.87 2.87
N ARG A 157 -3.04 24.66 3.64
CA ARG A 157 -3.96 25.68 3.12
C ARG A 157 -3.19 26.98 2.93
N LYS A 158 -2.71 27.23 1.70
CA LYS A 158 -1.87 28.39 1.37
C LYS A 158 -2.53 29.74 1.69
N ASP A 159 -3.84 29.82 1.48
CA ASP A 159 -4.67 30.96 1.84
C ASP A 159 -4.64 31.25 3.35
N ILE A 160 -4.78 30.21 4.18
CA ILE A 160 -4.76 30.34 5.65
C ILE A 160 -3.36 30.68 6.17
N LEU A 161 -2.30 30.13 5.57
CA LEU A 161 -0.91 30.53 5.86
C LEU A 161 -0.66 32.01 5.51
N ALA A 162 -1.12 32.47 4.34
CA ALA A 162 -0.97 33.86 3.92
C ALA A 162 -1.75 34.83 4.83
N GLU A 163 -2.97 34.48 5.25
CA GLU A 163 -3.71 35.26 6.26
C GLU A 163 -2.95 35.37 7.59
N ALA A 164 -2.23 34.31 8.00
CA ALA A 164 -1.38 34.31 9.19
C ALA A 164 -0.05 35.06 9.02
N GLY A 165 0.21 35.64 7.83
CA GLY A 165 1.44 36.37 7.52
C GLY A 165 2.63 35.50 7.10
N ILE A 166 2.38 34.24 6.72
CA ILE A 166 3.40 33.27 6.30
C ILE A 166 3.42 33.20 4.76
N ASP A 167 4.62 33.28 4.17
CA ASP A 167 4.81 33.09 2.73
C ASP A 167 4.59 31.62 2.35
N ALA A 168 3.34 31.31 1.98
CA ALA A 168 2.89 29.95 1.69
C ALA A 168 3.48 29.32 0.43
N ASP A 169 4.15 30.08 -0.43
CA ASP A 169 4.84 29.55 -1.61
C ASP A 169 6.28 29.11 -1.28
N ASN A 170 6.90 29.73 -0.27
CA ASN A 170 8.27 29.43 0.17
C ASN A 170 8.35 28.74 1.55
N TRP A 171 7.23 28.49 2.23
CA TRP A 171 7.20 27.79 3.51
C TRP A 171 7.57 26.31 3.36
N GLN A 172 8.80 25.98 3.75
CA GLN A 172 9.39 24.64 3.71
C GLN A 172 9.92 24.29 5.11
N PRO A 173 9.07 23.81 6.03
CA PRO A 173 9.47 23.55 7.40
C PRO A 173 10.48 22.39 7.47
N THR A 174 11.55 22.61 8.23
CA THR A 174 12.66 21.69 8.47
C THR A 174 12.60 21.02 9.84
N SER A 175 11.69 21.47 10.71
CA SER A 175 11.46 20.92 12.05
C SER A 175 9.99 20.99 12.44
N TRP A 176 9.58 20.22 13.46
CA TRP A 176 8.22 20.31 13.98
C TRP A 176 7.92 21.64 14.65
N GLU A 177 8.92 22.31 15.22
CA GLU A 177 8.73 23.62 15.86
C GLU A 177 8.29 24.67 14.83
N GLU A 178 8.84 24.63 13.61
CA GLU A 178 8.40 25.51 12.51
C GLU A 178 6.95 25.21 12.07
N VAL A 179 6.49 23.95 12.17
CA VAL A 179 5.08 23.56 11.93
C VAL A 179 4.18 24.04 13.07
N LEU A 180 4.62 23.90 14.32
CA LEU A 180 3.91 24.37 15.51
C LEU A 180 3.80 25.90 15.51
N ASP A 181 4.85 26.63 15.13
CA ASP A 181 4.83 28.08 15.02
C ASP A 181 3.88 28.59 13.94
N ALA A 182 3.85 27.93 12.76
CA ALA A 182 2.86 28.23 11.74
C ALA A 182 1.43 28.01 12.26
N ALA A 183 1.20 26.92 12.99
CA ALA A 183 -0.08 26.62 13.60
C ALA A 183 -0.47 27.63 14.70
N ARG A 184 0.46 28.05 15.57
CA ARG A 184 0.25 29.10 16.57
C ARG A 184 -0.09 30.43 15.93
N ALA A 185 0.55 30.79 14.81
CA ALA A 185 0.24 31.99 14.04
C ALA A 185 -1.19 31.95 13.47
N ILE A 186 -1.62 30.81 12.90
CA ILE A 186 -3.01 30.60 12.45
C ILE A 186 -3.98 30.69 13.63
N LYS A 187 -3.70 30.00 14.74
CA LYS A 187 -4.54 30.02 15.96
C LYS A 187 -4.72 31.43 16.50
N LYS A 188 -3.69 32.29 16.43
CA LYS A 188 -3.76 33.71 16.84
C LYS A 188 -4.75 34.54 16.02
N ILE A 189 -4.89 34.29 14.72
CA ILE A 189 -5.85 34.99 13.85
C ILE A 189 -7.23 34.31 13.79
N LYS A 190 -7.30 33.00 14.07
CA LYS A 190 -8.51 32.18 14.10
C LYS A 190 -8.54 31.35 15.40
N PRO A 191 -8.92 31.94 16.56
CA PRO A 191 -8.82 31.28 17.87
C PRO A 191 -9.51 29.91 17.97
N ASP A 192 -10.67 29.76 17.31
CA ASP A 192 -11.48 28.54 17.33
C ASP A 192 -11.03 27.48 16.30
N SER A 193 -9.95 27.72 15.55
CA SER A 193 -9.46 26.79 14.52
C SER A 193 -8.62 25.65 15.09
N PHE A 194 -8.50 24.54 14.34
CA PHE A 194 -7.60 23.42 14.61
C PHE A 194 -6.56 23.32 13.47
N PRO A 195 -5.50 24.14 13.50
CA PRO A 195 -4.53 24.26 12.39
C PRO A 195 -3.66 23.02 12.08
N ILE A 196 -3.61 22.00 12.95
CA ILE A 196 -2.82 20.78 12.71
C ILE A 196 -3.71 19.53 12.74
N GLN A 197 -3.53 18.65 11.74
CA GLN A 197 -3.97 17.26 11.78
C GLN A 197 -2.76 16.33 11.63
N LEU A 198 -2.49 15.55 12.68
CA LEU A 198 -1.52 14.46 12.70
C LEU A 198 -2.21 13.25 13.31
N ASN A 199 -2.44 12.19 12.52
CA ASN A 199 -3.30 11.08 12.93
C ASN A 199 -2.85 10.46 14.27
N ALA A 200 -3.73 10.48 15.27
CA ALA A 200 -3.45 9.98 16.63
C ALA A 200 -4.46 8.90 17.09
N GLY A 201 -5.56 8.74 16.37
CA GLY A 201 -6.75 8.02 16.82
C GLY A 201 -6.75 6.54 16.48
N VAL A 202 -7.02 5.65 17.44
CA VAL A 202 -7.22 4.21 17.19
C VAL A 202 -8.30 3.95 16.13
N ALA A 203 -9.32 4.81 16.07
CA ALA A 203 -10.42 4.71 15.11
C ALA A 203 -9.98 4.82 13.63
N MET A 204 -8.81 5.41 13.34
CA MET A 204 -8.28 5.55 11.97
C MET A 204 -7.43 4.34 11.53
N GLY A 205 -7.23 3.34 12.40
CA GLY A 205 -6.53 2.11 12.07
C GLY A 205 -5.07 2.32 11.66
N GLU A 206 -4.64 1.66 10.58
CA GLU A 206 -3.29 1.71 10.00
C GLU A 206 -2.80 3.16 9.78
N ALA A 207 -3.70 4.08 9.40
CA ALA A 207 -3.36 5.47 9.12
C ALA A 207 -2.84 6.24 10.34
N THR A 208 -3.15 5.82 11.57
CA THR A 208 -2.56 6.41 12.78
C THR A 208 -1.12 5.97 12.99
N THR A 209 -0.80 4.73 12.64
CA THR A 209 0.58 4.23 12.67
C THR A 209 1.38 4.82 11.51
N MET A 210 0.95 4.57 10.27
CA MET A 210 1.74 4.81 9.05
C MET A 210 1.67 6.24 8.49
N GLN A 211 0.66 7.03 8.89
CA GLN A 211 0.50 8.43 8.47
C GLN A 211 0.52 9.40 9.66
N GLY A 212 0.84 8.89 10.84
CA GLY A 212 0.98 9.65 12.08
C GLY A 212 2.27 9.26 12.79
N TYR A 213 2.16 8.31 13.73
CA TYR A 213 3.20 8.04 14.72
C TYR A 213 4.54 7.62 14.10
N TRP A 214 4.53 6.76 13.09
CA TRP A 214 5.75 6.26 12.45
C TRP A 214 6.51 7.37 11.72
N LEU A 215 5.80 8.23 10.99
CA LEU A 215 6.41 9.39 10.32
C LEU A 215 6.97 10.40 11.32
N ALA A 216 6.24 10.62 12.41
CA ALA A 216 6.70 11.45 13.51
C ALA A 216 7.88 10.83 14.28
N LEU A 217 8.03 9.50 14.32
CA LEU A 217 9.24 8.89 14.88
C LEU A 217 10.43 9.04 13.92
N LEU A 218 10.23 8.75 12.63
CA LEU A 218 11.25 8.93 11.59
C LEU A 218 11.79 10.36 11.49
N GLY A 219 10.96 11.37 11.80
CA GLY A 219 11.39 12.77 11.88
C GLY A 219 12.46 13.07 12.94
N THR A 220 12.68 12.17 13.90
CA THR A 220 13.78 12.25 14.88
C THR A 220 15.10 11.67 14.37
N GLY A 221 15.07 10.99 13.22
CA GLY A 221 16.16 10.14 12.72
C GLY A 221 16.17 8.71 13.31
N GLU A 222 15.21 8.37 14.18
CA GLU A 222 15.10 7.04 14.79
C GLU A 222 14.13 6.12 14.04
N GLY A 223 14.43 4.81 14.02
CA GLY A 223 13.56 3.77 13.49
C GLY A 223 12.78 3.01 14.57
N VAL A 224 11.96 2.02 14.20
CA VAL A 224 11.28 1.13 15.18
C VAL A 224 12.20 0.06 15.77
N THR A 225 13.34 -0.21 15.15
CA THR A 225 14.27 -1.28 15.57
C THR A 225 15.71 -0.79 15.68
N ASP A 226 16.46 -1.39 16.60
CA ASP A 226 17.90 -1.20 16.73
C ASP A 226 18.69 -1.91 15.60
N GLU A 227 20.02 -1.74 15.62
CA GLU A 227 20.96 -2.40 14.70
C GLU A 227 20.93 -3.95 14.76
N ASN A 228 20.31 -4.53 15.79
CA ASN A 228 20.14 -5.97 15.99
C ASN A 228 18.73 -6.46 15.60
N GLY A 229 17.89 -5.60 15.03
CA GLY A 229 16.51 -5.91 14.66
C GLY A 229 15.53 -6.01 15.84
N LYS A 230 15.89 -5.55 17.03
CA LYS A 230 15.00 -5.54 18.20
C LYS A 230 14.21 -4.25 18.27
N PHE A 231 12.94 -4.33 18.66
CA PHE A 231 12.11 -3.14 18.84
C PHE A 231 12.67 -2.17 19.89
N ILE A 232 12.76 -0.90 19.51
CA ILE A 232 13.06 0.21 20.42
C ILE A 232 11.78 0.52 21.20
N VAL A 233 11.80 0.27 22.51
CA VAL A 233 10.63 0.44 23.40
C VAL A 233 10.72 1.69 24.28
N SER A 234 11.87 2.37 24.27
CA SER A 234 12.11 3.61 25.00
C SER A 234 13.34 4.31 24.44
N SER A 235 13.21 5.60 24.14
CA SER A 235 14.26 6.45 23.59
C SER A 235 13.89 7.93 23.77
N GLN A 236 14.82 8.83 23.43
CA GLN A 236 14.49 10.25 23.33
C GLN A 236 13.57 10.53 22.13
N GLY A 237 13.77 9.84 21.00
CA GLY A 237 12.92 10.02 19.81
C GLY A 237 11.45 9.68 20.08
N ILE A 238 11.18 8.55 20.72
CA ILE A 238 9.83 8.17 21.18
C ILE A 238 9.25 9.22 22.13
N LEU A 239 10.04 9.71 23.09
CA LEU A 239 9.58 10.74 24.04
C LEU A 239 9.25 12.06 23.32
N ASP A 240 10.06 12.48 22.36
CA ASP A 240 9.85 13.72 21.60
C ASP A 240 8.63 13.60 20.68
N THR A 241 8.43 12.45 20.01
CA THR A 241 7.20 12.17 19.25
C THR A 241 5.96 12.20 20.15
N LEU A 242 6.00 11.58 21.34
CA LEU A 242 4.88 11.62 22.28
C LEU A 242 4.61 13.04 22.81
N ASN A 243 5.67 13.83 23.05
CA ASN A 243 5.55 15.23 23.42
C ASN A 243 4.96 16.08 22.28
N LEU A 244 5.30 15.82 21.01
CA LEU A 244 4.68 16.48 19.86
C LEU A 244 3.16 16.27 19.86
N TYR A 245 2.70 15.03 20.02
CA TYR A 245 1.26 14.72 20.13
C TYR A 245 0.61 15.41 21.34
N LYS A 246 1.29 15.45 22.49
CA LYS A 246 0.83 16.16 23.69
C LYS A 246 0.70 17.67 23.44
N THR A 247 1.66 18.30 22.78
CA THR A 247 1.62 19.72 22.40
C THR A 247 0.43 20.00 21.48
N ILE A 248 0.31 19.25 20.37
CA ILE A 248 -0.74 19.45 19.37
C ILE A 248 -2.14 19.28 19.98
N TYR A 249 -2.38 18.19 20.71
CA TYR A 249 -3.73 17.80 21.11
C TYR A 249 -4.10 18.18 22.54
N VAL A 250 -3.17 18.22 23.48
CA VAL A 250 -3.46 18.40 24.92
C VAL A 250 -3.13 19.82 25.39
N ASP A 251 -1.91 20.28 25.16
CA ASP A 251 -1.41 21.51 25.79
C ASP A 251 -1.83 22.78 25.04
N GLU A 252 -1.65 22.80 23.72
CA GLU A 252 -1.92 23.99 22.89
C GLU A 252 -3.22 23.88 22.07
N GLN A 253 -3.82 22.68 22.00
CA GLN A 253 -5.08 22.41 21.29
C GLN A 253 -5.06 22.90 19.83
N LEU A 254 -3.93 22.69 19.16
CA LEU A 254 -3.70 22.99 17.74
C LEU A 254 -4.39 21.97 16.82
N GLY A 255 -4.72 20.77 17.30
CA GLY A 255 -5.50 19.77 16.58
C GLY A 255 -6.80 19.39 17.29
N ASP A 256 -7.82 18.99 16.53
CA ASP A 256 -9.10 18.56 17.10
C ASP A 256 -8.98 17.14 17.70
N GLN A 257 -9.10 17.04 19.03
CA GLN A 257 -9.18 15.76 19.74
C GLN A 257 -10.41 14.95 19.31
N ARG A 258 -11.54 15.59 19.00
CA ARG A 258 -12.80 14.91 18.66
C ARG A 258 -12.70 14.23 17.30
N ALA A 259 -12.04 14.85 16.33
CA ALA A 259 -11.70 14.21 15.06
C ALA A 259 -10.90 12.91 15.25
N GLN A 260 -10.00 12.83 16.24
CA GLN A 260 -9.23 11.60 16.49
C GLN A 260 -10.09 10.42 16.99
N LEU A 261 -11.35 10.65 17.39
CA LEU A 261 -12.28 9.60 17.80
C LEU A 261 -13.06 8.99 16.61
N LEU A 262 -12.83 9.48 15.38
CA LEU A 262 -13.61 9.13 14.19
C LEU A 262 -12.71 8.52 13.11
N ALA A 263 -13.18 7.45 12.45
CA ALA A 263 -12.46 6.80 11.36
C ALA A 263 -12.22 7.75 10.16
N ASP A 264 -13.18 8.63 9.89
CA ASP A 264 -13.09 9.65 8.83
C ASP A 264 -12.54 11.00 9.34
N GLY A 265 -12.08 11.09 10.60
CA GLY A 265 -11.73 12.35 11.24
C GLY A 265 -10.66 13.16 10.50
N ARG A 266 -9.66 12.49 9.92
CA ARG A 266 -8.61 13.15 9.11
C ARG A 266 -9.21 13.87 7.88
N ASN A 267 -10.25 13.31 7.28
CA ASN A 267 -10.90 13.83 6.06
C ASN A 267 -11.64 15.15 6.35
N ARG A 268 -11.93 15.43 7.63
CA ARG A 268 -12.64 16.65 8.09
C ARG A 268 -11.70 17.82 8.37
N SER A 269 -10.38 17.61 8.35
CA SER A 269 -9.39 18.64 8.70
C SER A 269 -9.14 19.69 7.60
N PHE A 270 -9.58 19.43 6.37
CA PHE A 270 -9.45 20.34 5.22
C PHE A 270 -10.78 20.95 4.74
N ALA A 271 -11.89 20.63 5.43
CA ALA A 271 -13.26 21.06 5.10
C ALA A 271 -13.55 22.52 5.47
#